data_AF-A0ABC9P5E6-F1
#
_entry.id   AF-A0ABC9P5E6-F1
#
_cell.length_a   1.000
_cell.length_b   1.000
_cell.length_c   1.000
_cell.angle_alpha   90.00
_cell.angle_beta   90.00
_cell.angle_gamma   90.00
#
_symmetry.space_group_name_H-M   'P 1'
#
loop_
_entity.id
_entity.type
_entity.pdbx_description
1 polymer ?
#
loop_
_entity_poly.entity_id
_entity_poly.type
_entity_poly.pdbx_seq_one_letter_code
_entity_poly.pdbx_strand_id
1 'polypeptide(L)'
;MIELKATDLNRITCQLTLFNRQRFKLYNGTTERIVYDFSGRNLLINPVSFETDQDMEHFFRQVKLIYFDGKVVGYRGCSELPLKLECRAFQKMVKRQKMLLNAPFNYKVFEENELREWCEKMRSYK
;
A
#
# COMPACT_ATOMS: atom_id res chain seq x y z
N MET A 1 -6.65 -2.51 19.44
CA MET A 1 -5.45 -2.69 18.60
C MET A 1 -5.55 -4.05 17.91
N ILE A 2 -4.97 -4.21 16.74
CA ILE A 2 -4.88 -5.49 16.02
C ILE A 2 -3.42 -5.89 15.86
N GLU A 3 -3.13 -7.18 15.97
CA GLU A 3 -1.82 -7.75 15.68
C GLU A 3 -1.79 -8.16 14.21
N LEU A 4 -0.81 -7.65 13.47
CA LEU A 4 -0.63 -8.03 12.07
C LEU A 4 0.04 -9.38 11.95
N LYS A 5 -0.30 -10.06 10.87
CA LYS A 5 0.45 -11.20 10.32
C LYS A 5 1.16 -10.79 9.04
N ALA A 6 2.17 -11.55 8.63
CA ALA A 6 2.86 -11.33 7.37
C ALA A 6 1.91 -11.28 6.17
N THR A 7 0.91 -12.17 6.13
CA THR A 7 -0.11 -12.23 5.08
C THR A 7 -0.99 -10.99 4.99
N ASP A 8 -1.13 -10.21 6.07
CA ASP A 8 -1.91 -8.98 6.05
C ASP A 8 -1.22 -7.86 5.28
N LEU A 9 0.11 -7.93 5.09
CA LEU A 9 0.87 -6.95 4.31
C LEU A 9 0.36 -6.83 2.87
N ASN A 10 -0.05 -7.95 2.26
CA ASN A 10 -0.59 -7.98 0.89
C ASN A 10 -2.00 -7.36 0.79
N ARG A 11 -2.67 -7.11 1.92
CA ARG A 11 -4.05 -6.65 2.01
C ARG A 11 -4.15 -5.15 2.35
N ILE A 12 -3.02 -4.51 2.63
CA ILE A 12 -2.97 -3.12 3.10
C ILE A 12 -2.07 -2.27 2.20
N THR A 13 -2.41 -0.99 2.11
CA THR A 13 -1.53 0.02 1.52
C THR A 13 -0.86 0.83 2.63
N CYS A 14 0.47 0.83 2.71
CA CYS A 14 1.19 1.57 3.75
C CYS A 14 2.66 1.82 3.38
N GLN A 15 3.37 2.56 4.24
CA GLN A 15 4.83 2.64 4.23
C GLN A 15 5.38 1.94 5.47
N LEU A 16 6.53 1.28 5.33
CA LEU A 16 7.17 0.52 6.40
C LEU A 16 8.59 1.03 6.62
N THR A 17 9.08 0.87 7.85
CA THR A 17 10.51 0.99 8.16
C THR A 17 10.95 -0.25 8.90
N LEU A 18 12.05 -0.85 8.45
CA LEU A 18 12.64 -2.04 9.05
C LEU A 18 13.58 -1.68 10.21
N PHE A 19 14.00 -2.66 11.01
CA PHE A 19 14.98 -2.45 12.10
C PHE A 19 16.33 -1.91 11.59
N ASN A 20 16.76 -2.34 10.41
CA ASN A 20 17.96 -1.84 9.73
C ASN A 20 17.75 -0.44 9.08
N ARG A 21 16.63 0.24 9.38
CA ARG A 21 16.25 1.59 8.90
C ARG A 21 15.93 1.67 7.41
N GLN A 22 15.86 0.55 6.69
CA GLN A 22 15.39 0.54 5.31
C GLN A 22 13.89 0.88 5.27
N ARG A 23 13.48 1.61 4.24
CA ARG A 23 12.09 2.06 4.05
C ARG A 23 11.47 1.37 2.86
N PHE A 24 10.21 0.98 3.01
CA PHE A 24 9.45 0.28 1.98
C PHE A 24 8.07 0.90 1.82
N LYS A 25 7.45 0.68 0.67
CA LYS A 25 6.07 1.02 0.38
C LYS A 25 5.35 -0.25 -0.07
N LEU A 26 4.17 -0.47 0.51
CA LEU A 26 3.25 -1.53 0.13
C LEU A 26 2.04 -0.90 -0.53
N TYR A 27 1.70 -1.33 -1.74
CA TYR A 27 0.47 -0.93 -2.41
C TYR A 27 0.17 -1.89 -3.55
N ASN A 28 -1.10 -2.10 -3.86
CA ASN A 28 -1.51 -2.90 -5.02
C ASN A 28 -0.87 -4.32 -5.10
N GLY A 29 -0.51 -4.90 -3.94
CA GLY A 29 0.17 -6.20 -3.89
C GLY A 29 1.66 -6.15 -4.24
N THR A 30 2.20 -4.97 -4.56
CA THR A 30 3.63 -4.76 -4.77
C THR A 30 4.28 -4.27 -3.48
N THR A 31 5.50 -4.77 -3.26
CA THR A 31 6.41 -4.27 -2.22
C THR A 31 7.56 -3.59 -2.89
N GLU A 32 7.87 -2.39 -2.46
CA GLU A 32 8.87 -1.56 -3.10
C GLU A 32 9.79 -0.92 -2.09
N ARG A 33 11.10 -1.01 -2.32
CA ARG A 33 12.08 -0.32 -1.47
C ARG A 33 12.18 1.15 -1.88
N ILE A 34 12.11 2.03 -0.89
CA ILE A 34 12.33 3.47 -1.06
C ILE A 34 13.83 3.73 -0.87
N VAL A 35 14.47 4.26 -1.92
CA VAL A 35 15.86 4.73 -1.89
C VAL A 35 15.85 6.23 -2.12
N TYR A 36 16.62 6.97 -1.32
CA TYR A 36 16.78 8.41 -1.49
C TYR A 36 18.09 8.69 -2.20
N ASP A 37 18.06 9.64 -3.13
CA ASP A 37 19.27 10.22 -3.69
C ASP A 37 19.90 11.24 -2.72
N PHE A 38 21.08 11.75 -3.08
CA PHE A 38 21.77 12.78 -2.31
C PHE A 38 21.00 14.12 -2.25
N SER A 39 19.99 14.31 -3.09
CA SER A 39 19.09 15.47 -3.05
C SER A 39 17.85 15.26 -2.16
N GLY A 40 17.71 14.08 -1.55
CA GLY A 40 16.54 13.70 -0.76
C GLY A 40 15.31 13.33 -1.59
N ARG A 41 15.44 13.25 -2.91
CA ARG A 41 14.37 12.79 -3.81
C ARG A 41 14.36 11.27 -3.87
N ASN A 42 13.18 10.70 -4.05
CA ASN A 42 13.02 9.25 -4.20
C ASN A 42 13.68 8.81 -5.51
N LEU A 43 14.79 8.08 -5.41
CA LEU A 43 15.41 7.38 -6.53
C LEU A 43 14.73 6.02 -6.72
N LEU A 44 14.90 5.48 -7.92
CA LEU A 44 14.19 4.33 -8.46
C LEU A 44 13.83 3.25 -7.43
N ILE A 45 12.54 2.98 -7.46
CA ILE A 45 11.77 2.02 -6.71
C ILE A 45 12.20 0.61 -7.14
N ASN A 46 12.87 -0.12 -6.26
CA ASN A 46 13.17 -1.53 -6.53
C ASN A 46 11.99 -2.39 -6.06
N PRO A 47 11.24 -3.03 -6.98
CA PRO A 47 10.23 -4.00 -6.58
C PRO A 47 10.93 -5.16 -5.88
N VAL A 48 10.31 -5.62 -4.80
CA VAL A 48 10.72 -6.80 -4.04
C VAL A 48 9.60 -7.82 -4.18
N SER A 49 9.93 -8.96 -4.75
CA SER A 49 9.07 -10.15 -4.79
C SER A 49 9.48 -11.09 -3.66
N PHE A 50 8.49 -11.71 -3.04
CA PHE A 50 8.68 -12.81 -2.11
C PHE A 50 8.31 -14.09 -2.86
N GLU A 51 9.26 -15.02 -3.01
CA GLU A 51 9.01 -16.29 -3.72
C GLU A 51 8.27 -17.28 -2.83
N THR A 52 8.51 -17.21 -1.52
CA THR A 52 7.91 -18.10 -0.52
C THR A 52 7.23 -17.34 0.62
N ASP A 53 6.30 -18.02 1.31
CA ASP A 53 5.71 -17.51 2.55
C ASP A 53 6.77 -17.27 3.64
N GLN A 54 7.87 -18.04 3.63
CA GLN A 54 8.98 -17.86 4.56
C GLN A 54 9.69 -16.52 4.33
N ASP A 55 9.93 -16.14 3.07
CA ASP A 55 10.56 -14.84 2.75
C ASP A 55 9.72 -13.67 3.24
N MET A 56 8.39 -13.77 3.05
CA MET A 56 7.44 -12.77 3.52
C MET A 56 7.43 -12.70 5.06
N GLU A 57 7.48 -13.84 5.74
CA GLU A 57 7.56 -13.90 7.21
C GLU A 57 8.88 -13.32 7.73
N HIS A 58 10.01 -13.63 7.08
CA HIS A 58 11.33 -13.06 7.41
C HIS A 58 11.34 -11.55 7.21
N PHE A 59 10.79 -11.05 6.11
CA PHE A 59 10.60 -9.62 5.88
C PHE A 59 9.70 -9.00 6.94
N PHE A 60 8.56 -9.63 7.24
CA PHE A 60 7.62 -9.16 8.25
C PHE A 60 8.28 -9.03 9.61
N ARG A 61 9.15 -9.97 10.02
CA ARG A 61 9.95 -9.92 11.26
C ARG A 61 10.98 -8.79 11.31
N GLN A 62 11.33 -8.19 10.17
CA GLN A 62 12.19 -7.01 10.13
C GLN A 62 11.41 -5.69 10.27
N VAL A 63 10.08 -5.69 10.10
CA VAL A 63 9.28 -4.46 10.16
C VAL A 63 9.26 -3.88 11.57
N LYS A 64 9.69 -2.64 11.73
CA LYS A 64 9.70 -1.93 13.02
C LYS A 64 8.54 -0.96 13.15
N LEU A 65 8.28 -0.18 12.11
CA LEU A 65 7.28 0.89 12.08
C LEU A 65 6.39 0.77 10.84
N ILE A 66 5.11 1.08 11.02
CA ILE A 66 4.13 1.23 9.96
C ILE A 66 3.66 2.67 9.93
N TYR A 67 3.68 3.25 8.74
CA TYR A 67 3.21 4.59 8.45
C TYR A 67 2.01 4.54 7.51
N PHE A 68 1.01 5.35 7.81
CA PHE A 68 -0.13 5.60 6.93
C PHE A 68 -0.37 7.10 6.86
N ASP A 69 -0.41 7.65 5.64
CA ASP A 69 -0.49 9.10 5.37
C ASP A 69 0.52 9.93 6.19
N GLY A 70 1.76 9.43 6.27
CA GLY A 70 2.87 10.09 6.97
C GLY A 70 2.86 9.95 8.50
N LYS A 71 1.82 9.34 9.09
CA LYS A 71 1.71 9.13 10.55
C LYS A 71 2.07 7.69 10.92
N VAL A 72 2.79 7.52 12.03
CA VAL A 72 3.03 6.19 12.61
C VAL A 72 1.71 5.64 13.14
N VAL A 73 1.30 4.47 12.67
CA VAL A 73 0.05 3.80 13.05
C VAL A 73 0.27 2.42 13.66
N GLY A 74 1.49 1.89 13.56
CA GLY A 74 1.89 0.65 14.19
C GLY A 74 3.40 0.63 14.43
N TYR A 75 3.81 0.01 15.53
CA TYR A 75 5.21 -0.11 15.90
C TYR A 75 5.46 -1.34 16.75
N ARG A 76 6.71 -1.80 16.80
CA ARG A 76 7.20 -2.75 17.81
C ARG A 76 8.64 -2.45 18.22
N GLY A 77 8.99 -2.85 19.44
CA GLY A 77 10.32 -2.60 20.02
C GLY A 77 11.41 -3.57 19.56
N CYS A 78 11.05 -4.83 19.28
CA CYS A 78 11.95 -5.92 18.88
C CYS A 78 11.25 -6.81 17.85
N SER A 79 12.00 -7.54 17.02
CA SER A 79 11.50 -8.43 15.96
C SER A 79 10.64 -9.59 16.47
N GLU A 80 10.85 -10.02 17.71
CA GLU A 80 10.12 -11.12 18.35
C GLU A 80 8.75 -10.68 18.88
N LEU A 81 8.54 -9.37 19.05
CA LEU A 81 7.28 -8.85 19.55
C LEU A 81 6.24 -8.72 18.43
N PRO A 82 4.94 -8.87 18.75
CA PRO A 82 3.88 -8.68 17.78
C PRO A 82 3.85 -7.23 17.27
N LEU A 83 3.66 -7.07 15.96
CA LEU A 83 3.49 -5.77 15.34
C LEU A 83 2.04 -5.32 15.49
N LYS A 84 1.79 -4.42 16.45
CA LYS A 84 0.46 -3.92 16.78
C LYS A 84 0.16 -2.63 16.03
N LEU A 85 -1.11 -2.46 15.66
CA LEU A 85 -1.61 -1.22 15.08
C LEU A 85 -3.05 -0.89 15.50
N GLU A 86 -3.46 0.34 15.24
CA GLU A 86 -4.82 0.79 15.52
C GLU A 86 -5.84 0.23 14.53
N CYS A 87 -6.93 -0.38 15.01
CA CYS A 87 -7.96 -1.00 14.16
C CYS A 87 -8.52 -0.04 13.08
N ARG A 88 -8.72 1.23 13.43
CA ARG A 88 -9.19 2.26 12.49
C ARG A 88 -8.20 2.51 11.35
N ALA A 89 -6.89 2.49 11.64
CA ALA A 89 -5.87 2.60 10.62
C ALA A 89 -5.89 1.38 9.70
N PHE A 90 -6.00 0.16 10.26
CA PHE A 90 -6.13 -1.07 9.48
C PHE A 90 -7.26 -0.98 8.45
N GLN A 91 -8.46 -0.64 8.89
CA GLN A 91 -9.64 -0.54 8.03
C GLN A 91 -9.46 0.47 6.90
N LYS A 92 -8.83 1.62 7.18
CA LYS A 92 -8.52 2.64 6.16
C LYS A 92 -7.50 2.12 5.13
N MET A 93 -6.45 1.43 5.59
CA MET A 93 -5.43 0.86 4.70
C MET A 93 -6.02 -0.21 3.77
N VAL A 94 -6.87 -1.11 4.30
CA VAL A 94 -7.57 -2.13 3.51
C VAL A 94 -8.54 -1.48 2.51
N LYS A 95 -9.30 -0.47 2.93
CA LYS A 95 -10.20 0.27 2.03
C LYS A 95 -9.43 0.89 0.87
N ARG A 96 -8.28 1.52 1.16
CA ARG A 96 -7.41 2.11 0.13
C ARG A 96 -6.86 1.07 -0.83
N GLN A 97 -6.42 -0.08 -0.32
CA GLN A 97 -5.95 -1.19 -1.14
C GLN A 97 -7.03 -1.66 -2.13
N LYS A 98 -8.26 -1.85 -1.66
CA LYS A 98 -9.41 -2.21 -2.52
C LYS A 98 -9.69 -1.15 -3.59
N MET A 99 -9.64 0.13 -3.21
CA MET A 99 -9.83 1.22 -4.17
C MET A 99 -8.75 1.23 -5.26
N LEU A 100 -7.49 1.01 -4.90
CA LEU A 100 -6.37 0.98 -5.84
C LEU A 100 -6.47 -0.22 -6.80
N LEU A 101 -6.80 -1.41 -6.29
CA LEU A 101 -7.00 -2.61 -7.12
C LEU A 101 -8.13 -2.43 -8.14
N ASN A 102 -9.21 -1.75 -7.74
CA ASN A 102 -10.36 -1.51 -8.61
C ASN A 102 -10.21 -0.25 -9.49
N ALA A 103 -9.16 0.56 -9.30
CA ALA A 103 -9.01 1.83 -10.01
C ALA A 103 -9.01 1.69 -11.54
N PRO A 104 -8.31 0.72 -12.16
CA PRO A 104 -8.33 0.56 -13.62
C PRO A 104 -9.73 0.26 -14.16
N PHE A 105 -10.47 -0.60 -13.47
CA PHE A 105 -11.84 -0.95 -13.85
C PHE A 105 -12.79 0.25 -13.68
N ASN A 106 -12.71 0.93 -12.53
CA ASN A 106 -13.54 2.09 -12.24
C ASN A 106 -13.28 3.24 -13.22
N TYR A 107 -12.03 3.42 -13.64
CA TYR A 107 -11.66 4.43 -14.63
C TYR A 107 -12.28 4.11 -16.00
N LYS A 108 -12.22 2.86 -16.45
CA LYS A 108 -12.85 2.45 -17.70
C LYS A 108 -14.36 2.69 -17.70
N VAL A 109 -15.05 2.33 -16.62
CA VAL A 109 -16.50 2.59 -16.46
C VAL A 109 -16.81 4.09 -16.49
N PHE A 110 -15.95 4.91 -15.90
CA PHE A 110 -16.08 6.37 -15.94
C PHE A 110 -15.95 6.90 -17.38
N GLU A 111 -14.93 6.47 -18.14
CA GLU A 111 -14.74 6.88 -19.54
C GLU A 111 -15.95 6.49 -20.43
N GLU A 112 -16.48 5.27 -20.26
CA GLU A 112 -17.66 4.80 -20.99
C GLU A 112 -18.91 5.65 -20.68
N ASN A 113 -19.07 6.07 -19.42
CA ASN A 113 -20.17 6.94 -19.00
C ASN A 113 -20.02 8.36 -19.57
N GLU A 114 -18.83 8.95 -19.53
CA GLU A 114 -18.58 10.28 -20.13
C GLU A 114 -18.86 10.27 -21.64
N LEU A 115 -18.42 9.22 -22.34
CA LEU A 115 -18.68 9.07 -23.77
C LEU A 115 -20.18 8.98 -24.07
N ARG A 116 -20.94 8.25 -23.25
CA ARG A 116 -22.40 8.14 -23.39
C ARG A 116 -23.09 9.47 -23.18
N GLU A 117 -22.75 10.19 -22.10
CA GLU A 117 -23.32 11.51 -21.80
C GLU A 117 -23.00 12.52 -22.93
N TRP A 118 -21.77 12.50 -23.45
CA TRP A 118 -21.39 13.32 -24.59
C TRP A 118 -22.21 13.00 -25.85
N CYS A 119 -22.41 11.71 -26.16
CA CYS A 119 -23.24 11.27 -27.29
C CYS A 119 -24.70 11.72 -27.14
N GLU A 120 -25.28 11.61 -25.95
CA GLU A 120 -26.65 12.05 -25.65
C GLU A 120 -26.80 13.56 -25.81
N LYS A 121 -25.84 14.33 -25.29
CA LYS A 121 -25.80 15.78 -25.45
C LYS A 121 -25.67 16.20 -26.90
N MET A 122 -24.87 15.51 -27.71
CA MET A 122 -24.76 15.79 -29.15
C MET A 122 -26.04 15.47 -29.92
N ARG A 123 -26.83 14.48 -29.48
CA ARG A 123 -28.13 14.16 -30.09
C ARG A 123 -29.20 15.21 -29.78
N SER A 124 -29.15 15.88 -28.62
CA SER A 124 -30.12 16.93 -28.28
C SER A 124 -29.88 18.27 -29.00
N TYR A 125 -28.74 18.43 -29.66
CA TYR A 125 -28.45 19.58 -30.53
C TYR A 125 -28.88 19.38 -32.00
N LYS A 126 -29.42 18.21 -32.36
CA LYS A 126 -30.03 17.94 -33.68
C LYS A 126 -31.54 18.03 -33.60
#